data_AF-A0A7S3IAM4-F1
#
_entry.id   AF-A0A7S3IAM4-F1
#
_cell.length_a   1.000
_cell.length_b   1.000
_cell.length_c   1.000
_cell.angle_alpha   90.00
_cell.angle_beta   90.00
_cell.angle_gamma   90.00
#
_symmetry.space_group_name_H-M   'P 1'
#
loop_
_entity.id
_entity.type
_entity.pdbx_description
1 polymer ?
#
loop_
_entity_poly.entity_id
_entity_poly.type
_entity_poly.pdbx_seq_one_letter_code
_entity_poly.pdbx_strand_id
1 'polypeptide(L)'
;KCSKFKEKLQAQITKGMAKIFEMISKFCKEEVSAIHEDYEKIKTKIMTLPNNEDELFELKKFAKGIKAKKEELREREKDVINRTLILEDYGQHLEQETTYMLWYCKTCPIEVDVASREGNNQLQREEEKFREKLEKEKEEWYKEIQNLHSDFEKVQQFS
;
A
#
# COMPACT_ATOMS: atom_id res chain seq x y z
N LYS A 1 -3.32 24.34 -55.61
CA LYS A 1 -3.64 22.94 -55.22
C LYS A 1 -2.79 22.45 -54.03
N CYS A 2 -1.48 22.75 -53.96
CA CYS A 2 -0.64 22.40 -52.80
C CYS A 2 -1.05 23.06 -51.46
N SER A 3 -1.56 24.30 -51.43
CA SER A 3 -1.99 24.96 -50.18
C SER A 3 -3.10 24.18 -49.47
N LYS A 4 -4.16 23.80 -50.20
CA LYS A 4 -5.29 23.02 -49.65
C LYS A 4 -4.88 21.64 -49.15
N PHE A 5 -3.90 21.00 -49.80
CA PHE A 5 -3.37 19.72 -49.34
C PHE A 5 -2.54 19.88 -48.06
N LYS A 6 -1.69 20.92 -48.00
CA LYS A 6 -0.91 21.26 -46.81
C LYS A 6 -1.81 21.60 -45.62
N GLU A 7 -2.85 22.39 -45.83
CA GLU A 7 -3.86 22.74 -44.80
C GLU A 7 -4.58 21.49 -44.28
N LYS A 8 -5.00 20.59 -45.18
CA LYS A 8 -5.66 19.33 -44.80
C LYS A 8 -4.73 18.40 -44.01
N LEU A 9 -3.46 18.32 -44.40
CA LEU A 9 -2.44 17.53 -43.70
C LEU A 9 -2.15 18.13 -42.32
N GLN A 10 -2.00 19.46 -42.23
CA GLN A 10 -1.80 20.17 -40.96
C GLN A 10 -2.96 19.89 -40.00
N ALA A 11 -4.20 19.98 -40.49
CA ALA A 11 -5.39 19.70 -39.68
C ALA A 11 -5.44 18.24 -39.17
N GLN A 12 -5.00 17.28 -39.99
CA GLN A 12 -4.89 15.87 -39.57
C GLN A 12 -3.81 15.68 -38.50
N ILE A 13 -2.65 16.33 -38.66
CA ILE A 13 -1.57 16.30 -37.67
C ILE A 13 -2.02 16.90 -36.34
N THR A 14 -2.63 18.09 -36.36
CA THR A 14 -3.13 18.75 -35.14
C THR A 14 -4.18 17.89 -34.44
N LYS A 15 -5.10 17.26 -35.20
CA LYS A 15 -6.09 16.34 -34.64
C LYS A 15 -5.45 15.08 -34.05
N GLY A 16 -4.40 14.56 -34.68
CA GLY A 16 -3.63 13.41 -34.17
C GLY A 16 -2.92 13.74 -32.86
N MET A 17 -2.23 14.89 -32.81
CA MET A 17 -1.53 15.36 -31.61
C MET A 17 -2.51 15.61 -30.46
N ALA A 18 -3.64 16.26 -30.70
CA ALA A 18 -4.65 16.49 -29.67
C ALA A 18 -5.13 15.19 -29.01
N LYS A 19 -5.34 14.13 -29.80
CA LYS A 19 -5.69 12.80 -29.26
C LYS A 19 -4.58 12.18 -28.42
N ILE A 20 -3.32 12.32 -28.85
CA ILE A 20 -2.17 11.81 -28.09
C ILE A 20 -2.07 12.54 -26.75
N PHE A 21 -2.22 13.85 -26.74
CA PHE A 21 -2.19 14.64 -25.50
C PHE A 21 -3.35 14.28 -24.57
N GLU A 22 -4.56 14.10 -25.11
CA GLU A 22 -5.71 13.62 -24.33
C GLU A 22 -5.45 12.25 -23.71
N MET A 23 -4.85 11.31 -24.46
CA MET A 23 -4.48 9.99 -23.95
C MET A 23 -3.42 10.07 -22.84
N ILE A 24 -2.41 10.94 -23.00
CA ILE A 24 -1.37 11.14 -21.98
C ILE A 24 -1.98 11.75 -20.72
N SER A 25 -2.79 12.81 -20.86
CA SER A 25 -3.46 13.45 -19.72
C SER A 25 -4.36 12.48 -18.96
N LYS A 26 -5.13 11.66 -19.69
CA LYS A 26 -5.97 10.61 -19.10
C LYS A 26 -5.13 9.58 -18.35
N PHE A 27 -4.04 9.09 -18.96
CA PHE A 27 -3.11 8.18 -18.30
C PHE A 27 -2.56 8.77 -17.01
N CYS A 28 -2.04 10.01 -17.05
CA CYS A 28 -1.47 10.65 -15.86
C CYS A 28 -2.52 10.79 -14.75
N LYS A 29 -3.77 11.12 -15.08
CA LYS A 29 -4.86 11.21 -14.12
C LYS A 29 -5.15 9.87 -13.44
N GLU A 30 -5.37 8.82 -14.23
CA GLU A 30 -5.67 7.47 -13.72
C GLU A 30 -4.50 6.91 -12.89
N GLU A 31 -3.27 7.09 -13.37
CA GLU A 31 -2.09 6.53 -12.73
C GLU A 31 -1.78 7.22 -11.40
N VAL A 32 -1.89 8.55 -11.32
CA VAL A 32 -1.69 9.30 -10.07
C VAL A 32 -2.74 8.93 -9.04
N SER A 33 -4.01 8.80 -9.43
CA SER A 33 -5.06 8.33 -8.52
C SER A 33 -4.77 6.93 -8.00
N ALA A 34 -4.33 6.01 -8.87
CA ALA A 34 -3.99 4.65 -8.47
C ALA A 34 -2.78 4.60 -7.52
N ILE A 35 -1.74 5.41 -7.78
CA ILE A 35 -0.57 5.53 -6.89
C ILE A 35 -1.00 6.02 -5.50
N HIS A 36 -1.80 7.08 -5.45
CA HIS A 36 -2.31 7.62 -4.20
C HIS A 36 -3.13 6.59 -3.41
N GLU A 37 -4.07 5.90 -4.07
CA GLU A 37 -4.85 4.84 -3.44
C GLU A 37 -3.99 3.72 -2.87
N ASP A 38 -2.91 3.34 -3.58
CA ASP A 38 -2.01 2.28 -3.11
C ASP A 38 -1.21 2.72 -1.88
N TYR A 39 -0.79 3.99 -1.80
CA TYR A 39 -0.20 4.53 -0.56
C TYR A 39 -1.20 4.54 0.60
N GLU A 40 -2.44 4.96 0.36
CA GLU A 40 -3.49 4.94 1.38
C GLU A 40 -3.77 3.53 1.88
N LYS A 41 -3.88 2.54 0.99
CA LYS A 41 -4.03 1.12 1.37
C LYS A 41 -2.90 0.65 2.27
N ILE A 42 -1.66 1.04 1.98
CA ILE A 42 -0.51 0.69 2.83
C ILE A 42 -0.67 1.32 4.22
N LYS A 43 -0.99 2.62 4.26
CA LYS A 43 -1.16 3.40 5.50
C LYS A 43 -2.27 2.81 6.37
N THR A 44 -3.44 2.53 5.81
CA THR A 44 -4.56 1.95 6.54
C THR A 44 -4.22 0.54 7.04
N LYS A 45 -3.62 -0.30 6.20
CA LYS A 45 -3.33 -1.69 6.54
C LYS A 45 -2.29 -1.81 7.66
N ILE A 46 -1.22 -1.01 7.63
CA ILE A 46 -0.17 -1.09 8.66
C ILE A 46 -0.61 -0.56 10.02
N MET A 47 -1.63 0.30 10.04
CA MET A 47 -2.24 0.86 11.26
C MET A 47 -3.38 -0.01 11.81
N THR A 48 -3.71 -1.12 11.15
CA THR A 48 -4.76 -2.04 11.63
C THR A 48 -4.25 -2.87 12.80
N LEU A 49 -5.08 -3.01 13.84
CA LEU A 49 -4.78 -3.86 14.99
C LEU A 49 -5.07 -5.33 14.67
N PRO A 50 -4.13 -6.26 14.92
CA PRO A 50 -4.39 -7.69 14.80
C PRO A 50 -5.30 -8.18 15.93
N ASN A 51 -6.28 -9.01 15.59
CA ASN A 51 -7.16 -9.64 16.59
C ASN A 51 -6.65 -11.00 17.08
N ASN A 52 -5.74 -11.62 16.33
CA ASN A 52 -5.16 -12.94 16.62
C ASN A 52 -3.71 -13.03 16.11
N GLU A 53 -3.04 -14.13 16.46
CA GLU A 53 -1.63 -14.37 16.14
C GLU A 53 -1.37 -14.52 14.64
N ASP A 54 -2.30 -15.13 13.90
CA ASP A 54 -2.18 -15.28 12.45
C ASP A 54 -2.23 -13.92 11.74
N GLU A 55 -3.15 -13.04 12.15
CA GLU A 55 -3.24 -11.66 11.68
C GLU A 55 -1.99 -10.85 12.03
N LEU A 56 -1.44 -11.04 13.25
CA LEU A 56 -0.18 -10.42 13.65
C LEU A 56 0.98 -10.86 12.74
N PHE A 57 1.06 -12.15 12.42
CA PHE A 57 2.08 -12.67 11.52
C PHE A 57 1.95 -12.09 10.10
N GLU A 58 0.74 -12.07 9.55
CA GLU A 58 0.49 -11.52 8.21
C GLU A 58 0.75 -10.01 8.14
N LEU A 59 0.40 -9.24 9.18
CA LEU A 59 0.72 -7.82 9.26
C LEU A 59 2.23 -7.57 9.35
N LYS A 60 2.97 -8.38 10.11
CA LYS A 60 4.45 -8.29 10.14
C LYS A 60 5.10 -8.64 8.80
N LYS A 61 4.58 -9.67 8.12
CA LYS A 61 5.03 -10.05 6.78
C LYS A 61 4.74 -8.93 5.78
N PHE A 62 3.57 -8.32 5.86
CA PHE A 62 3.20 -7.15 5.08
C PHE A 62 4.16 -5.97 5.36
N ALA A 63 4.43 -5.67 6.62
CA ALA A 63 5.34 -4.59 7.04
C ALA A 63 6.74 -4.71 6.42
N LYS A 64 7.28 -5.93 6.33
CA LYS A 64 8.57 -6.20 5.65
C LYS A 64 8.53 -5.88 4.15
N GLY A 65 7.37 -6.03 3.51
CA GLY A 65 7.16 -5.77 2.08
C GLY A 65 6.96 -4.29 1.72
N ILE A 66 6.65 -3.42 2.69
CA ILE A 66 6.32 -2.00 2.46
C ILE A 66 7.44 -1.27 1.70
N LYS A 67 8.71 -1.54 2.05
CA LYS A 67 9.85 -0.90 1.37
C LYS A 67 9.87 -1.18 -0.13
N ALA A 68 9.63 -2.42 -0.53
CA ALA A 68 9.59 -2.81 -1.94
C ALA A 68 8.40 -2.17 -2.66
N LYS A 69 7.22 -2.16 -2.01
CA LYS A 69 6.02 -1.56 -2.57
C LYS A 69 6.16 -0.05 -2.77
N LYS A 70 6.80 0.66 -1.82
CA LYS A 70 7.13 2.08 -1.97
C LYS A 70 8.05 2.34 -3.17
N GLU A 71 9.01 1.46 -3.41
CA GLU A 71 9.92 1.63 -4.56
C GLU A 71 9.19 1.42 -5.89
N GLU A 72 8.31 0.42 -5.97
CA GLU A 72 7.43 0.22 -7.12
C GLU A 72 6.56 1.45 -7.40
N LEU A 73 5.97 2.05 -6.37
CA LEU A 73 5.16 3.27 -6.50
C LEU A 73 6.00 4.48 -6.95
N ARG A 74 7.23 4.62 -6.45
CA ARG A 74 8.15 5.67 -6.91
C ARG A 74 8.53 5.55 -8.37
N GLU A 75 8.72 4.34 -8.88
CA GLU A 75 8.99 4.14 -10.32
C GLU A 75 7.77 4.50 -11.17
N ARG A 76 6.55 4.18 -10.72
CA ARG A 76 5.31 4.60 -11.39
C ARG A 76 5.16 6.13 -11.39
N GLU A 77 5.45 6.80 -10.27
CA GLU A 77 5.47 8.27 -10.20
C GLU A 77 6.45 8.88 -11.21
N LYS A 78 7.65 8.30 -11.37
CA LYS A 78 8.63 8.76 -12.37
C LYS A 78 8.08 8.65 -13.80
N ASP A 79 7.36 7.58 -14.14
CA ASP A 79 6.73 7.46 -15.47
C ASP A 79 5.70 8.57 -15.72
N VAL A 80 4.87 8.88 -14.71
CA VAL A 80 3.92 10.00 -14.80
C VAL A 80 4.64 11.34 -15.00
N ILE A 81 5.72 11.59 -14.24
CA ILE A 81 6.51 12.83 -14.38
C ILE A 81 7.09 12.94 -15.79
N ASN A 82 7.70 11.87 -16.32
CA ASN A 82 8.27 11.87 -17.66
C ASN A 82 7.22 12.20 -18.73
N ARG A 83 5.99 11.67 -18.59
CA ARG A 83 4.89 11.96 -19.51
C ARG A 83 4.35 13.37 -19.37
N THR A 84 4.41 13.94 -18.17
CA THR A 84 4.06 15.34 -17.94
C THR A 84 5.05 16.28 -18.63
N LEU A 85 6.35 15.95 -18.61
CA LEU A 85 7.37 16.70 -19.35
C LEU A 85 7.10 16.70 -20.87
N ILE A 86 6.63 15.57 -21.42
CA ILE A 86 6.23 15.50 -22.84
C ILE A 86 5.07 16.47 -23.12
N LEU A 87 4.11 16.63 -22.22
CA LEU A 87 3.03 17.62 -22.42
C LEU A 87 3.58 19.04 -22.39
N GLU A 88 4.47 19.34 -21.43
CA GLU A 88 5.09 20.66 -21.27
C GLU A 88 5.92 21.07 -22.49
N ASP A 89 6.68 20.14 -23.10
CA ASP A 89 7.45 20.38 -24.33
C ASP A 89 6.58 20.87 -25.50
N TYR A 90 5.28 20.52 -25.49
CA TYR A 90 4.30 20.92 -26.49
C TYR A 90 3.33 22.01 -26.00
N GLY A 91 3.64 22.65 -24.86
CA GLY A 91 2.82 23.71 -24.26
C GLY A 91 1.44 23.23 -23.79
N GLN A 92 1.30 21.93 -23.52
CA GLN A 92 0.12 21.34 -22.90
C GLN A 92 0.34 21.18 -21.40
N HIS A 93 -0.73 21.25 -20.63
CA HIS A 93 -0.68 21.08 -19.17
C HIS A 93 -1.75 20.09 -18.73
N LEU A 94 -1.45 19.38 -17.64
CA LEU A 94 -2.43 18.55 -16.95
C LEU A 94 -3.49 19.43 -16.29
N GLU A 95 -4.65 18.82 -15.99
CA GLU A 95 -5.65 19.45 -15.14
C GLU A 95 -5.03 19.81 -13.78
N GLN A 96 -5.48 20.94 -13.21
CA GLN A 96 -4.95 21.45 -11.94
C GLN A 96 -5.10 20.43 -10.81
N GLU A 97 -6.21 19.71 -10.77
CA GLU A 97 -6.46 18.63 -9.81
C GLU A 97 -5.44 17.50 -9.93
N THR A 98 -5.14 17.06 -11.15
CA THR A 98 -4.14 16.01 -11.40
C THR A 98 -2.74 16.48 -11.00
N THR A 99 -2.41 17.74 -11.30
CA THR A 99 -1.14 18.35 -10.90
C THR A 99 -1.00 18.40 -9.38
N TYR A 100 -2.05 18.83 -8.68
CA TYR A 100 -2.08 18.84 -7.22
C TYR A 100 -1.90 17.44 -6.63
N MET A 101 -2.63 16.46 -7.16
CA MET A 101 -2.55 15.07 -6.71
C MET A 101 -1.14 14.48 -6.93
N LEU A 102 -0.49 14.80 -8.05
CA LEU A 102 0.89 14.40 -8.32
C LEU A 102 1.87 15.02 -7.31
N TRP A 103 1.68 16.28 -6.95
CA TRP A 103 2.47 16.93 -5.90
C TRP A 103 2.23 16.31 -4.53
N TYR A 104 0.99 15.98 -4.20
CA TYR A 104 0.63 15.31 -2.95
C TYR A 104 1.24 13.90 -2.88
N CYS A 105 1.28 13.15 -3.98
CA CYS A 105 1.93 11.83 -4.00
C CYS A 105 3.39 11.87 -3.55
N LYS A 106 4.10 13.00 -3.72
CA LYS A 106 5.48 13.15 -3.24
C LYS A 106 5.59 13.16 -1.70
N THR A 107 4.52 13.48 -0.98
CA THR A 107 4.49 13.46 0.50
C THR A 107 4.05 12.10 1.05
N CYS A 108 3.29 11.31 0.28
CA CYS A 108 2.81 9.99 0.70
C CYS A 108 3.90 9.02 1.18
N PRO A 109 5.11 8.93 0.57
CA PRO A 109 6.19 8.10 1.08
C PRO A 109 6.57 8.38 2.53
N ILE A 110 6.54 9.66 2.94
CA ILE A 110 6.87 10.09 4.30
C ILE A 110 5.73 9.70 5.24
N GLU A 111 4.48 9.93 4.84
CA GLU A 111 3.31 9.51 5.61
C GLU A 111 3.33 7.99 5.87
N VAL A 112 3.68 7.19 4.86
CA VAL A 112 3.83 5.75 5.01
C VAL A 112 4.98 5.38 5.94
N ASP A 113 6.11 6.12 5.95
CA ASP A 113 7.20 5.85 6.88
C ASP A 113 6.79 6.12 8.33
N VAL A 114 6.04 7.21 8.57
CA VAL A 114 5.48 7.54 9.88
C VAL A 114 4.51 6.45 10.34
N ALA A 115 3.54 6.11 9.49
CA ALA A 115 2.56 5.06 9.79
C ALA A 115 3.22 3.69 9.97
N SER A 116 4.25 3.37 9.19
CA SER A 116 4.99 2.11 9.34
C SER A 116 5.74 2.04 10.67
N ARG A 117 6.33 3.16 11.12
CA ARG A 117 7.00 3.21 12.41
C ARG A 117 6.00 3.03 13.56
N GLU A 118 4.87 3.74 13.49
CA GLU A 118 3.83 3.65 14.51
C GLU A 118 3.18 2.26 14.54
N GLY A 119 2.76 1.74 13.39
CA GLY A 119 2.20 0.40 13.25
C GLY A 119 3.15 -0.69 13.71
N ASN A 120 4.46 -0.62 13.39
CA ASN A 120 5.42 -1.60 13.90
C ASN A 120 5.57 -1.56 15.43
N ASN A 121 5.57 -0.39 16.04
CA ASN A 121 5.59 -0.28 17.51
C ASN A 121 4.32 -0.87 18.11
N GLN A 122 3.17 -0.66 17.47
CA GLN A 122 1.89 -1.24 17.91
C GLN A 122 1.89 -2.76 17.78
N LEU A 123 2.37 -3.31 16.67
CA LEU A 123 2.51 -4.75 16.46
C LEU A 123 3.44 -5.40 17.50
N GLN A 124 4.52 -4.72 17.90
CA GLN A 124 5.40 -5.21 18.98
C GLN A 124 4.68 -5.28 20.33
N ARG A 125 3.87 -4.27 20.66
CA ARG A 125 3.08 -4.28 21.91
C ARG A 125 2.02 -5.37 21.91
N GLU A 126 1.33 -5.56 20.80
CA GLU A 126 0.33 -6.63 20.69
C GLU A 126 0.99 -8.02 20.71
N GLU A 127 2.15 -8.20 20.09
CA GLU A 127 2.93 -9.43 20.21
C GLU A 127 3.28 -9.77 21.67
N GLU A 128 3.69 -8.78 22.45
CA GLU A 128 4.01 -8.97 23.87
C GLU A 128 2.76 -9.42 24.66
N LYS A 129 1.59 -8.81 24.39
CA LYS A 129 0.32 -9.24 24.99
C LYS A 129 -0.07 -10.66 24.61
N PHE A 130 0.06 -11.04 23.33
CA PHE A 130 -0.23 -12.40 22.89
C PHE A 130 0.72 -13.41 23.55
N ARG A 131 2.01 -13.07 23.66
CA ARG A 131 3.00 -13.89 24.36
C ARG A 131 2.66 -14.09 25.84
N GLU A 132 2.28 -13.02 26.54
CA GLU A 132 1.84 -13.11 27.94
C GLU A 132 0.59 -13.97 28.11
N LYS A 133 -0.37 -13.86 27.17
CA LYS A 133 -1.59 -14.68 27.17
C LYS A 133 -1.26 -16.15 26.98
N LEU A 134 -0.40 -16.48 26.02
CA LEU A 134 0.05 -17.85 25.75
C LEU A 134 0.78 -18.47 26.94
N GLU A 135 1.64 -17.71 27.63
CA GLU A 135 2.35 -18.25 28.79
C GLU A 135 1.39 -18.56 29.95
N LYS A 136 0.38 -17.71 30.18
CA LYS A 136 -0.68 -17.98 31.17
C LYS A 136 -1.50 -19.21 30.81
N GLU A 137 -1.96 -19.31 29.56
CA GLU A 137 -2.73 -20.47 29.09
C GLU A 137 -1.93 -21.77 29.22
N LYS A 138 -0.62 -21.71 28.94
CA LYS A 138 0.29 -22.84 29.14
C LYS A 138 0.41 -23.23 30.60
N GLU A 139 0.58 -22.28 31.53
CA GLU A 139 0.64 -22.56 32.97
C GLU A 139 -0.67 -23.18 33.49
N GLU A 140 -1.82 -22.67 33.04
CA GLU A 140 -3.14 -23.21 33.37
C GLU A 140 -3.29 -24.64 32.85
N TRP A 141 -2.94 -24.88 31.59
CA TRP A 141 -2.98 -26.21 30.99
C TRP A 141 -2.08 -27.23 31.70
N TYR A 142 -0.87 -26.83 32.12
CA TYR A 142 0.01 -27.70 32.90
C TYR A 142 -0.61 -28.09 34.25
N LYS A 143 -1.26 -27.16 34.94
CA LYS A 143 -1.96 -27.44 36.20
C LYS A 143 -3.12 -28.40 35.98
N GLU A 144 -3.91 -28.20 34.93
CA GLU A 144 -5.01 -29.10 34.56
C GLU A 144 -4.52 -30.51 34.26
N ILE A 145 -3.44 -30.66 33.50
CA ILE A 145 -2.84 -31.98 33.23
C ILE A 145 -2.37 -32.65 34.51
N GLN A 146 -1.70 -31.92 35.41
CA GLN A 146 -1.26 -32.49 36.69
C GLN A 146 -2.44 -32.94 37.56
N ASN A 147 -3.50 -32.15 37.61
CA ASN A 147 -4.72 -32.51 38.33
C ASN A 147 -5.38 -33.75 37.73
N LEU A 148 -5.54 -33.80 36.40
CA LEU A 148 -6.09 -34.96 35.70
C LEU A 148 -5.24 -36.22 35.91
N HIS A 149 -3.92 -36.10 35.94
CA HIS A 149 -3.02 -37.21 36.22
C HIS A 149 -3.19 -37.71 37.66
N SER A 150 -3.23 -36.80 38.63
CA SER A 150 -3.48 -37.12 40.04
C SER A 150 -4.84 -37.81 40.24
N ASP A 151 -5.87 -37.33 39.55
CA ASP A 151 -7.21 -37.92 39.64
C ASP A 151 -7.26 -39.30 38.97
N PHE A 152 -6.54 -39.49 37.86
CA PHE A 152 -6.40 -40.79 37.22
C PHE A 152 -5.67 -41.81 38.13
N GLU A 153 -4.58 -41.41 38.77
CA GLU A 153 -3.86 -42.25 39.75
C GLU A 153 -4.77 -42.66 40.92
N LYS A 154 -5.57 -41.72 41.45
CA LYS A 154 -6.55 -42.04 42.51
C LYS A 154 -7.56 -43.08 42.03
N VAL A 155 -8.12 -42.94 40.82
CA VAL A 155 -9.09 -43.90 40.27
C VAL A 155 -8.46 -45.28 40.08
N GLN A 156 -7.21 -45.38 39.63
CA GLN A 156 -6.49 -46.65 39.52
C GLN A 156 -6.30 -47.35 40.88
N GLN A 157 -6.21 -46.62 41.99
CA GLN A 157 -6.12 -47.24 43.32
C GLN A 157 -7.43 -47.89 43.79
N PHE A 158 -8.56 -47.59 43.13
CA PHE A 158 -9.88 -48.15 43.42
C PHE A 158 -10.37 -49.18 42.39
N SER A 159 -9.54 -49.52 41.38
CA SER A 159 -9.79 -50.60 40.41
C SER A 159 -8.93 -51.83 40.71
#